data_AF-A0A972ZE22-F1
#
_entry.id   AF-A0A972ZE22-F1
#
_cell.length_a   1.000
_cell.length_b   1.000
_cell.length_c   1.000
_cell.angle_alpha   90.00
_cell.angle_beta   90.00
_cell.angle_gamma   90.00
#
_symmetry.space_group_name_H-M   'P 1'
#
loop_
_entity.id
_entity.type
_entity.pdbx_description
1 polymer ?
#
loop_
_entity_poly.entity_id
_entity_poly.type
_entity_poly.pdbx_seq_one_letter_code
_entity_poly.pdbx_strand_id
1 'polypeptide(L)'
;MLKYSLLLLLLVGQVRAAPCNLFALIRQSEVDGMASCLNVGGATLANTAAAGGVTPLHLAAAMDRCDMVKLLVAHGAWIDAPSAGGFTPLHWAAAENATNVLQLLVESGADLAAMTDNGITPLHWAASRNATNSVRLLIRAGVAVASQTKSGRTPLHWALTQHSEDAAVMLAFQSVNEGIDLPRLDLAPVRVTAPGTTNIPSPIATPLPDTLPDITMSGRPIVVLQDTPLPRSGDTHRVLLGREQILTFVWRPEAGVWAGAFEVSNGQFRRFRPDHDSRSRESISLNDDDQPAVYVSWYDARAFCEWVNTYYRHSMPAGTYCRLPTNEEWMTLARCGSQRRYPWGNDWPPVYGNHSDRSARDALPDWHGIEEYDDGHIVTCKTSESGVNEWGLYGIAGNVWEWCEDWYAPAPHQLKVRQGGGWDFEDPISLEIETRGFDTPDSRYDTIGFRIVLAPVE
;
A
#
# COMPACT_ATOMS: atom_id res chain seq x y z
N MET A 1 -18.38 14.47 -17.04
CA MET A 1 -18.07 15.92 -17.01
C MET A 1 -19.09 16.70 -16.16
N LEU A 2 -19.11 16.47 -14.84
CA LEU A 2 -19.93 17.23 -13.89
C LEU A 2 -19.20 17.40 -12.53
N LYS A 3 -17.86 17.30 -12.53
CA LYS A 3 -17.04 17.20 -11.31
C LYS A 3 -16.75 18.53 -10.59
N TYR A 4 -17.22 19.67 -11.09
CA TYR A 4 -16.87 20.98 -10.49
C TYR A 4 -18.04 21.96 -10.33
N SER A 5 -19.26 21.59 -10.71
CA SER A 5 -20.31 22.61 -10.95
C SER A 5 -21.03 23.11 -9.70
N LEU A 6 -21.18 22.30 -8.64
CA LEU A 6 -21.99 22.72 -7.48
C LEU A 6 -21.20 23.47 -6.38
N LEU A 7 -19.90 23.22 -6.24
CA LEU A 7 -19.06 23.91 -5.26
C LEU A 7 -18.55 25.27 -5.76
N LEU A 8 -18.38 25.44 -7.09
CA LEU A 8 -17.99 26.73 -7.68
C LEU A 8 -19.12 27.78 -7.64
N LEU A 9 -20.38 27.37 -7.56
CA LEU A 9 -21.53 28.25 -7.76
C LEU A 9 -22.10 28.90 -6.48
N LEU A 10 -21.60 28.55 -5.28
CA LEU A 10 -22.14 29.06 -4.01
C LEU A 10 -21.37 30.23 -3.39
N LEU A 11 -20.31 30.74 -4.01
CA LEU A 11 -19.47 31.80 -3.41
C LEU A 11 -19.16 32.98 -4.36
N VAL A 12 -20.05 33.28 -5.32
CA VAL A 12 -20.01 34.55 -6.07
C VAL A 12 -20.77 35.63 -5.29
N GLY A 13 -20.29 35.92 -4.08
CA GLY A 13 -20.72 37.07 -3.29
C GLY A 13 -19.57 38.05 -3.19
N GLN A 14 -19.67 39.18 -3.88
CA GLN A 14 -18.67 40.25 -3.85
C GLN A 14 -18.33 40.64 -2.40
N VAL A 15 -17.08 40.44 -2.00
CA VAL A 15 -16.52 41.08 -0.81
C VAL A 15 -15.53 42.14 -1.27
N ARG A 16 -15.88 43.38 -0.91
CA ARG A 16 -15.08 44.61 -1.07
C ARG A 16 -13.66 44.41 -0.55
N ALA A 17 -12.73 45.13 -1.17
CA ALA A 17 -11.29 45.15 -0.86
C ALA A 17 -10.98 45.10 0.64
N ALA A 18 -10.38 43.99 1.07
CA ALA A 18 -9.78 43.79 2.38
C ALA A 18 -8.36 43.22 2.18
N PRO A 19 -7.39 43.59 3.04
CA PRO A 19 -6.00 43.18 2.92
C PRO A 19 -5.93 41.67 3.19
N CYS A 20 -5.27 40.91 2.32
CA CYS A 20 -5.11 39.45 2.44
C CYS A 20 -6.41 38.60 2.37
N ASN A 21 -6.82 38.22 1.16
CA ASN A 21 -7.88 37.24 0.95
C ASN A 21 -7.32 35.81 0.93
N LEU A 22 -7.26 35.15 2.09
CA LEU A 22 -6.75 33.77 2.21
C LEU A 22 -7.48 32.79 1.27
N PHE A 23 -8.78 32.95 1.05
CA PHE A 23 -9.54 32.06 0.17
C PHE A 23 -9.12 32.20 -1.30
N ALA A 24 -8.69 33.37 -1.75
CA ALA A 24 -8.16 33.55 -3.10
C ALA A 24 -6.78 32.88 -3.23
N LEU A 25 -5.91 33.12 -2.24
CA LEU A 25 -4.56 32.58 -2.18
C LEU A 25 -4.58 31.05 -2.16
N ILE A 26 -5.48 30.43 -1.39
CA ILE A 26 -5.64 28.96 -1.36
C ILE A 26 -6.07 28.41 -2.72
N ARG A 27 -7.03 29.06 -3.39
CA ARG A 27 -7.47 28.63 -4.73
C ARG A 27 -6.36 28.71 -5.76
N GLN A 28 -5.50 29.71 -5.64
CA GLN A 28 -4.38 29.97 -6.55
C GLN A 28 -3.11 29.23 -6.13
N SER A 29 -3.13 28.52 -5.00
CA SER A 29 -1.97 27.84 -4.42
C SER A 29 -0.78 28.76 -4.11
N GLU A 30 -1.04 30.03 -3.79
CA GLU A 30 -0.01 31.02 -3.44
C GLU A 30 0.43 30.90 -1.98
N VAL A 31 1.35 29.96 -1.71
CA VAL A 31 1.82 29.63 -0.35
C VAL A 31 2.52 30.82 0.31
N ASP A 32 3.43 31.50 -0.40
CA ASP A 32 4.21 32.63 0.15
C ASP A 32 3.33 33.84 0.48
N GLY A 33 2.38 34.14 -0.41
CA GLY A 33 1.39 35.19 -0.17
C GLY A 33 0.55 34.88 1.07
N MET A 34 0.14 33.62 1.22
CA MET A 34 -0.62 33.17 2.38
C MET A 34 0.20 33.24 3.68
N ALA A 35 1.46 32.80 3.65
CA ALA A 35 2.37 32.88 4.79
C ALA A 35 2.61 34.33 5.23
N SER A 36 2.86 35.24 4.28
CA SER A 36 3.01 36.68 4.55
C SER A 36 1.76 37.25 5.24
N CYS A 37 0.58 36.90 4.75
CA CYS A 37 -0.69 37.31 5.33
C CYS A 37 -0.90 36.74 6.76
N LEU A 38 -0.59 35.46 6.98
CA LEU A 38 -0.74 34.79 8.28
C LEU A 38 0.29 35.28 9.32
N ASN A 39 1.49 35.68 8.90
CA ASN A 39 2.49 36.29 9.78
C ASN A 39 2.02 37.62 10.37
N VAL A 40 1.21 38.38 9.64
CA VAL A 40 0.64 39.65 10.12
C VAL A 40 -0.69 39.43 10.85
N GLY A 41 -1.56 38.60 10.29
CA GLY A 41 -2.94 38.41 10.78
C GLY A 41 -3.11 37.34 11.87
N GLY A 42 -2.14 36.43 12.02
CA GLY A 42 -2.11 35.37 13.02
C GLY A 42 -3.38 34.50 13.04
N ALA A 43 -3.73 34.03 14.23
CA ALA A 43 -4.88 33.15 14.47
C ALA A 43 -6.23 33.79 14.10
N THR A 44 -6.35 35.11 14.23
CA THR A 44 -7.58 35.82 13.83
C THR A 44 -7.83 35.68 12.33
N LEU A 45 -6.78 35.82 11.51
CA LEU A 45 -6.91 35.67 10.06
C LEU A 45 -7.09 34.20 9.67
N ALA A 46 -6.35 33.29 10.30
CA ALA A 46 -6.44 31.84 10.06
C ALA A 46 -7.85 31.27 10.30
N ASN A 47 -8.60 31.87 11.24
CA ASN A 47 -9.96 31.48 11.61
C ASN A 47 -11.05 32.39 11.01
N THR A 48 -10.72 33.20 9.99
CA THR A 48 -11.76 33.95 9.27
C THR A 48 -12.80 33.01 8.69
N ALA A 49 -14.07 33.38 8.76
CA ALA A 49 -15.16 32.59 8.19
C ALA A 49 -15.83 33.36 7.05
N ALA A 50 -15.99 32.70 5.91
CA ALA A 50 -16.83 33.15 4.81
C ALA A 50 -18.32 32.88 5.11
N ALA A 51 -19.19 33.22 4.15
CA ALA A 51 -20.61 32.89 4.23
C ALA A 51 -20.80 31.38 4.51
N GLY A 52 -21.69 31.06 5.45
CA GLY A 52 -21.92 29.67 5.88
C GLY A 52 -20.86 29.11 6.83
N GLY A 53 -20.02 29.94 7.46
CA GLY A 53 -19.07 29.50 8.49
C GLY A 53 -17.83 28.79 7.94
N VAL A 54 -17.60 28.82 6.63
CA VAL A 54 -16.47 28.13 5.98
C VAL A 54 -15.18 28.88 6.26
N THR A 55 -14.20 28.24 6.88
CA THR A 55 -12.87 28.81 7.16
C THR A 55 -11.85 28.52 6.04
N PRO A 56 -10.70 29.22 5.97
CA PRO A 56 -9.60 28.87 5.07
C PRO A 56 -9.20 27.39 5.16
N LEU A 57 -9.23 26.81 6.36
CA LEU A 57 -8.86 25.40 6.58
C LEU A 57 -9.81 24.43 5.88
N HIS A 58 -11.11 24.72 5.83
CA HIS A 58 -12.07 23.91 5.06
C HIS A 58 -11.73 23.87 3.57
N LEU A 59 -11.39 25.04 3.00
CA LEU A 59 -11.08 25.15 1.59
C LEU A 59 -9.75 24.46 1.26
N ALA A 60 -8.72 24.66 2.08
CA ALA A 60 -7.44 23.98 1.91
C ALA A 60 -7.59 22.45 2.02
N ALA A 61 -8.47 21.98 2.91
CA ALA A 61 -8.79 20.57 3.07
C ALA A 61 -9.51 19.95 1.87
N ALA A 62 -10.50 20.62 1.29
CA ALA A 62 -11.17 20.13 0.08
C ALA A 62 -10.25 20.12 -1.16
N MET A 63 -9.22 20.97 -1.20
CA MET A 63 -8.30 21.10 -2.35
C MET A 63 -6.99 20.30 -2.19
N ASP A 64 -6.88 19.48 -1.15
CA ASP A 64 -5.69 18.67 -0.81
C ASP A 64 -4.37 19.48 -0.73
N ARG A 65 -4.43 20.70 -0.17
CA ARG A 65 -3.27 21.61 -0.08
C ARG A 65 -2.51 21.47 1.24
N CYS A 66 -1.69 20.44 1.37
CA CYS A 66 -0.95 20.10 2.61
C CYS A 66 -0.14 21.27 3.19
N ASP A 67 0.66 21.97 2.37
CA ASP A 67 1.51 23.07 2.86
C ASP A 67 0.69 24.21 3.43
N MET A 68 -0.48 24.48 2.82
CA MET A 68 -1.38 25.52 3.28
C MET A 68 -2.10 25.13 4.57
N VAL A 69 -2.47 23.85 4.71
CA VAL A 69 -3.02 23.31 5.96
C VAL A 69 -1.99 23.42 7.09
N LYS A 70 -0.73 23.01 6.84
CA LYS A 70 0.38 23.14 7.81
C LYS A 70 0.56 24.58 8.26
N LEU A 71 0.57 25.54 7.32
CA LEU A 71 0.67 26.97 7.64
C LEU A 71 -0.53 27.46 8.46
N LEU A 72 -1.75 27.11 8.07
CA LEU A 72 -2.96 27.51 8.80
C LEU A 72 -2.94 26.98 10.24
N VAL A 73 -2.62 25.70 10.43
CA VAL A 73 -2.54 25.06 11.76
C VAL A 73 -1.41 25.67 12.60
N ALA A 74 -0.23 25.91 12.01
CA ALA A 74 0.89 26.57 12.70
C ALA A 74 0.53 27.99 13.17
N HIS A 75 -0.34 28.69 12.44
CA HIS A 75 -0.85 30.02 12.80
C HIS A 75 -2.15 29.99 13.61
N GLY A 76 -2.53 28.83 14.17
CA GLY A 76 -3.63 28.71 15.14
C GLY A 76 -5.02 28.54 14.53
N ALA A 77 -5.12 28.02 13.30
CA ALA A 77 -6.41 27.58 12.75
C ALA A 77 -7.03 26.47 13.61
N TRP A 78 -8.33 26.57 13.86
CA TRP A 78 -9.09 25.54 14.58
C TRP A 78 -9.32 24.33 13.69
N ILE A 79 -8.70 23.20 14.06
CA ILE A 79 -8.73 21.94 13.30
C ILE A 79 -10.18 21.46 13.08
N ASP A 80 -11.02 21.56 14.10
CA ASP A 80 -12.42 21.13 14.07
C ASP A 80 -13.41 22.31 13.92
N ALA A 81 -13.00 23.42 13.28
CA ALA A 81 -13.87 24.56 13.04
C ALA A 81 -15.19 24.11 12.38
N PRO A 82 -16.37 24.31 12.98
CA PRO A 82 -17.62 23.94 12.34
C PRO A 82 -18.09 25.04 11.38
N SER A 83 -18.47 24.65 10.17
CA SER A 83 -19.31 25.47 9.29
C SER A 83 -20.74 25.61 9.86
N ALA A 84 -21.58 26.42 9.23
CA ALA A 84 -22.95 26.69 9.68
C ALA A 84 -23.88 25.46 9.71
N GLY A 85 -23.50 24.35 9.08
CA GLY A 85 -24.20 23.06 9.18
C GLY A 85 -23.46 22.03 10.05
N GLY A 86 -22.41 22.45 10.76
CA GLY A 86 -21.58 21.58 11.59
C GLY A 86 -20.56 20.74 10.84
N PHE A 87 -20.29 20.99 9.55
CA PHE A 87 -19.22 20.29 8.83
C PHE A 87 -17.86 20.86 9.24
N THR A 88 -16.90 19.98 9.54
CA THR A 88 -15.51 20.32 9.85
C THR A 88 -14.59 20.19 8.63
N PRO A 89 -13.35 20.70 8.65
CA PRO A 89 -12.37 20.46 7.58
C PRO A 89 -12.16 18.97 7.26
N LEU A 90 -12.22 18.10 8.26
CA LEU A 90 -12.12 16.65 8.08
C LEU A 90 -13.27 16.10 7.20
N HIS A 91 -14.49 16.62 7.34
CA HIS A 91 -15.60 16.26 6.45
C HIS A 91 -15.27 16.61 4.98
N TRP A 92 -14.71 17.80 4.76
CA TRP A 92 -14.41 18.31 3.42
C TRP A 92 -13.28 17.52 2.75
N ALA A 93 -12.20 17.23 3.46
CA ALA A 93 -11.13 16.36 2.96
C ALA A 93 -11.64 14.94 2.65
N ALA A 94 -12.49 14.40 3.53
CA ALA A 94 -13.06 13.08 3.37
C ALA A 94 -13.93 12.98 2.10
N ALA A 95 -14.78 13.99 1.87
CA ALA A 95 -15.66 14.08 0.70
C ALA A 95 -14.90 14.20 -0.63
N GLU A 96 -13.81 14.96 -0.68
CA GLU A 96 -13.08 15.22 -1.92
C GLU A 96 -11.94 14.22 -2.20
N ASN A 97 -11.83 13.16 -1.40
CA ASN A 97 -10.75 12.18 -1.50
C ASN A 97 -9.34 12.79 -1.38
N ALA A 98 -9.23 13.88 -0.60
CA ALA A 98 -7.99 14.61 -0.35
C ALA A 98 -7.15 13.87 0.71
N THR A 99 -6.52 12.76 0.32
CA THR A 99 -5.92 11.79 1.25
C THR A 99 -4.77 12.34 2.05
N ASN A 100 -3.95 13.21 1.44
CA ASN A 100 -2.76 13.76 2.10
C ASN A 100 -3.18 14.72 3.22
N VAL A 101 -4.13 15.61 2.93
CA VAL A 101 -4.68 16.48 3.98
C VAL A 101 -5.53 15.69 4.99
N LEU A 102 -6.29 14.69 4.55
CA LEU A 102 -7.07 13.87 5.46
C LEU A 102 -6.16 13.19 6.49
N GLN A 103 -5.05 12.59 6.05
CA GLN A 103 -4.03 12.01 6.92
C GLN A 103 -3.46 13.06 7.88
N LEU A 104 -3.05 14.21 7.35
CA LEU A 104 -2.50 15.31 8.15
C LEU A 104 -3.48 15.81 9.23
N LEU A 105 -4.78 15.91 8.92
CA LEU A 105 -5.80 16.31 9.89
C LEU A 105 -5.99 15.24 10.97
N VAL A 106 -5.99 13.95 10.61
CA VAL A 106 -6.03 12.83 11.56
C VAL A 106 -4.81 12.87 12.50
N GLU A 107 -3.61 13.03 11.94
CA GLU A 107 -2.35 13.13 12.71
C GLU A 107 -2.31 14.38 13.60
N SER A 108 -2.97 15.46 13.17
CA SER A 108 -3.10 16.70 13.95
C SER A 108 -4.20 16.62 15.02
N GLY A 109 -4.85 15.46 15.19
CA GLY A 109 -5.83 15.22 16.25
C GLY A 109 -7.24 15.73 15.95
N ALA A 110 -7.62 15.83 14.67
CA ALA A 110 -9.00 16.14 14.29
C ALA A 110 -9.99 15.13 14.88
N ASP A 111 -11.17 15.60 15.29
CA ASP A 111 -12.23 14.73 15.82
C ASP A 111 -12.81 13.85 14.72
N LEU A 112 -12.39 12.59 14.70
CA LEU A 112 -12.87 11.59 13.75
C LEU A 112 -14.35 11.22 13.94
N ALA A 113 -14.90 11.49 15.12
CA ALA A 113 -16.30 11.27 15.47
C ALA A 113 -17.15 12.55 15.29
N ALA A 114 -16.59 13.62 14.73
CA ALA A 114 -17.30 14.88 14.52
C ALA A 114 -18.61 14.65 13.75
N MET A 115 -19.69 15.23 14.27
CA MET A 115 -21.01 15.15 13.67
C MET A 115 -21.56 16.53 13.35
N THR A 116 -22.09 16.66 12.14
CA THR A 116 -22.92 17.81 11.73
C THR A 116 -24.21 17.90 12.55
N ASP A 117 -24.97 18.98 12.34
CA ASP A 117 -26.29 19.16 12.96
C ASP A 117 -27.29 18.05 12.60
N ASN A 118 -27.05 17.29 11.53
CA ASN A 118 -27.90 16.18 11.10
C ASN A 118 -27.34 14.79 11.48
N GLY A 119 -26.25 14.74 12.25
CA GLY A 119 -25.58 13.48 12.63
C GLY A 119 -24.75 12.85 11.50
N ILE A 120 -24.43 13.61 10.46
CA ILE A 120 -23.52 13.17 9.37
C ILE A 120 -22.09 13.24 9.90
N THR A 121 -21.33 12.15 9.72
CA THR A 121 -19.88 12.05 10.04
C THR A 121 -19.03 12.21 8.76
N PRO A 122 -17.70 12.42 8.86
CA PRO A 122 -16.83 12.45 7.68
C PRO A 122 -16.95 11.20 6.81
N LEU A 123 -17.13 10.04 7.43
CA LEU A 123 -17.29 8.76 6.72
C LEU A 123 -18.57 8.73 5.87
N HIS A 124 -19.69 9.30 6.33
CA HIS A 124 -20.91 9.39 5.52
C HIS A 124 -20.69 10.17 4.23
N TRP A 125 -19.93 11.26 4.32
CA TRP A 125 -19.65 12.11 3.17
C TRP A 125 -18.68 11.46 2.19
N ALA A 126 -17.58 10.86 2.67
CA ALA A 126 -16.68 10.06 1.85
C ALA A 126 -17.41 8.92 1.13
N ALA A 127 -18.29 8.22 1.86
CA ALA A 127 -19.12 7.14 1.35
C ALA A 127 -20.01 7.58 0.19
N SER A 128 -20.68 8.71 0.35
CA SER A 128 -21.63 9.26 -0.63
C SER A 128 -21.01 9.73 -1.94
N ARG A 129 -19.68 9.92 -1.96
CA ARG A 129 -18.91 10.46 -3.10
C ARG A 129 -17.98 9.43 -3.73
N ASN A 130 -18.06 8.17 -3.30
CA ASN A 130 -17.14 7.11 -3.69
C ASN A 130 -15.65 7.47 -3.46
N ALA A 131 -15.36 8.22 -2.39
CA ALA A 131 -14.00 8.62 -2.03
C ALA A 131 -13.28 7.47 -1.32
N THR A 132 -12.90 6.46 -2.09
CA THR A 132 -12.42 5.15 -1.60
C THR A 132 -11.19 5.22 -0.71
N ASN A 133 -10.24 6.10 -1.03
CA ASN A 133 -9.03 6.24 -0.21
C ASN A 133 -9.35 6.93 1.12
N SER A 134 -10.19 7.96 1.11
CA SER A 134 -10.70 8.59 2.35
C SER A 134 -11.51 7.63 3.21
N VAL A 135 -12.39 6.82 2.60
CA VAL A 135 -13.15 5.77 3.30
C VAL A 135 -12.17 4.78 3.97
N ARG A 136 -11.16 4.31 3.24
CA ARG A 136 -10.14 3.38 3.75
C ARG A 136 -9.34 3.99 4.91
N LEU A 137 -8.90 5.23 4.78
CA LEU A 137 -8.13 5.93 5.81
C LEU A 137 -8.96 6.13 7.08
N LEU A 138 -10.20 6.62 6.96
CA LEU A 138 -11.08 6.82 8.11
C LEU A 138 -11.38 5.50 8.85
N ILE A 139 -11.64 4.41 8.12
CA ILE A 139 -11.82 3.08 8.72
C ILE A 139 -10.56 2.64 9.48
N ARG A 140 -9.36 2.80 8.89
CA ARG A 140 -8.09 2.49 9.56
C ARG A 140 -7.85 3.33 10.81
N ALA A 141 -8.27 4.60 10.79
CA ALA A 141 -8.21 5.50 11.92
C ALA A 141 -9.24 5.16 13.03
N GLY A 142 -10.04 4.11 12.85
CA GLY A 142 -10.91 3.56 13.90
C GLY A 142 -12.25 4.26 14.06
N VAL A 143 -12.78 4.94 13.03
CA VAL A 143 -14.12 5.53 13.08
C VAL A 143 -15.22 4.48 13.25
N ALA A 144 -16.30 4.83 13.94
CA ALA A 144 -17.48 3.99 14.03
C ALA A 144 -18.22 3.93 12.69
N VAL A 145 -18.03 2.82 11.97
CA VAL A 145 -18.55 2.57 10.60
C VAL A 145 -20.07 2.51 10.50
N ALA A 146 -20.75 2.15 11.60
CA ALA A 146 -22.20 2.04 11.69
C ALA A 146 -22.87 3.27 12.34
N SER A 147 -22.13 4.38 12.51
CA SER A 147 -22.68 5.62 13.05
C SER A 147 -23.93 6.04 12.29
N GLN A 148 -24.99 6.43 12.99
CA GLN A 148 -26.27 6.77 12.40
C GLN A 148 -26.49 8.28 12.38
N THR A 149 -26.99 8.81 11.26
CA THR A 149 -27.57 10.15 11.21
C THR A 149 -28.82 10.24 12.09
N LYS A 150 -29.34 11.46 12.29
CA LYS A 150 -30.63 11.68 12.97
C LYS A 150 -31.82 10.96 12.31
N SER A 151 -31.69 10.60 11.03
CA SER A 151 -32.69 9.82 10.28
C SER A 151 -32.42 8.31 10.28
N GLY A 152 -31.47 7.83 11.09
CA GLY A 152 -31.13 6.41 11.22
C GLY A 152 -30.32 5.84 10.05
N ARG A 153 -29.76 6.70 9.17
CA ARG A 153 -28.98 6.24 8.01
C ARG A 153 -27.51 6.10 8.39
N THR A 154 -26.89 5.00 7.97
CA THR A 154 -25.45 4.76 8.11
C THR A 154 -24.68 5.23 6.86
N PRO A 155 -23.33 5.31 6.90
CA PRO A 155 -22.53 5.61 5.71
C PRO A 155 -22.82 4.66 4.54
N LEU A 156 -23.06 3.37 4.82
CA LEU A 156 -23.44 2.38 3.81
C LEU A 156 -24.74 2.76 3.08
N HIS A 157 -25.77 3.21 3.81
CA HIS A 157 -27.03 3.66 3.20
C HIS A 157 -26.80 4.84 2.25
N TRP A 158 -25.88 5.74 2.59
CA TRP A 158 -25.54 6.88 1.74
C TRP A 158 -24.78 6.43 0.48
N ALA A 159 -23.80 5.53 0.61
CA ALA A 159 -23.09 4.98 -0.54
C ALA A 159 -24.04 4.27 -1.52
N LEU A 160 -24.97 3.46 -1.02
CA LEU A 160 -25.97 2.77 -1.84
C LEU A 160 -26.95 3.75 -2.52
N THR A 161 -27.43 4.76 -1.78
CA THR A 161 -28.35 5.77 -2.33
C THR A 161 -27.69 6.58 -3.46
N GLN A 162 -26.38 6.80 -3.38
CA GLN A 162 -25.61 7.58 -4.33
C GLN A 162 -24.93 6.74 -5.41
N HIS A 163 -25.21 5.43 -5.49
CA HIS A 163 -24.56 4.48 -6.42
C HIS A 163 -23.02 4.51 -6.35
N SER A 164 -22.47 4.71 -5.16
CA SER A 164 -21.03 4.69 -4.89
C SER A 164 -20.59 3.25 -4.61
N GLU A 165 -20.43 2.46 -5.67
CA GLU A 165 -20.25 1.00 -5.60
C GLU A 165 -19.06 0.60 -4.72
N ASP A 166 -17.87 1.17 -4.95
CA ASP A 166 -16.66 0.80 -4.20
C ASP A 166 -16.74 1.16 -2.71
N ALA A 167 -17.29 2.34 -2.40
CA ALA A 167 -17.49 2.75 -1.01
C ALA A 167 -18.60 1.93 -0.34
N ALA A 168 -19.69 1.61 -1.05
CA ALA A 168 -20.77 0.77 -0.53
C ALA A 168 -20.27 -0.64 -0.25
N VAL A 169 -19.45 -1.17 -1.15
CA VAL A 169 -18.67 -2.38 -0.97
C VAL A 169 -17.88 -2.21 0.34
N MET A 170 -16.85 -1.34 0.40
CA MET A 170 -16.00 -1.14 1.60
C MET A 170 -16.76 -1.05 2.93
N LEU A 171 -17.89 -0.32 2.97
CA LEU A 171 -18.69 -0.11 4.17
C LEU A 171 -19.58 -1.31 4.52
N ALA A 172 -20.06 -2.06 3.53
CA ALA A 172 -20.74 -3.32 3.75
C ALA A 172 -19.81 -4.36 4.38
N PHE A 173 -18.52 -4.41 3.98
CA PHE A 173 -17.52 -5.29 4.64
C PHE A 173 -17.37 -4.96 6.11
N GLN A 174 -17.33 -3.68 6.47
CA GLN A 174 -17.14 -3.27 7.87
C GLN A 174 -18.40 -3.44 8.73
N SER A 175 -19.60 -3.27 8.16
CA SER A 175 -20.87 -3.36 8.90
C SER A 175 -21.23 -4.81 9.33
N VAL A 176 -20.59 -5.83 8.75
CA VAL A 176 -20.82 -7.25 9.05
C VAL A 176 -19.83 -7.78 10.13
N ASN A 177 -18.79 -7.02 10.47
CA ASN A 177 -17.69 -7.43 11.35
C ASN A 177 -17.71 -6.77 12.75
N GLU A 178 -18.85 -6.27 13.24
CA GLU A 178 -18.97 -5.77 14.63
C GLU A 178 -18.69 -6.91 15.63
N GLY A 179 -17.45 -7.00 16.12
CA GLY A 179 -17.02 -8.01 17.09
C GLY A 179 -15.57 -8.48 16.99
N ILE A 180 -14.80 -8.08 15.96
CA ILE A 180 -13.37 -8.40 15.86
C ILE A 180 -12.56 -7.11 16.03
N ASP A 181 -11.81 -7.01 17.12
CA ASP A 181 -10.95 -5.87 17.45
C ASP A 181 -9.72 -5.86 16.53
N LEU A 182 -9.76 -5.02 15.48
CA LEU A 182 -8.64 -4.80 14.57
C LEU A 182 -7.58 -3.93 15.28
N PRO A 183 -6.26 -4.12 15.00
CA PRO A 183 -5.24 -3.24 15.53
C PRO A 183 -5.53 -1.80 15.07
N ARG A 184 -5.87 -0.95 16.04
CA ARG A 184 -6.11 0.48 15.83
C ARG A 184 -4.83 1.14 15.36
N LEU A 185 -4.95 2.11 14.46
CA LEU A 185 -3.85 3.02 14.12
C LEU A 185 -3.34 3.65 15.43
N ASP A 186 -2.12 3.31 15.86
CA ASP A 186 -1.54 3.87 17.07
C ASP A 186 -1.06 5.30 16.76
N LEU A 187 -2.02 6.22 16.80
CA LEU A 187 -1.78 7.65 16.63
C LEU A 187 -1.11 8.17 17.90
N ALA A 188 0.19 7.93 18.03
CA ALA A 188 0.98 8.61 19.03
C ALA A 188 0.85 10.13 18.78
N PRO A 189 0.42 10.93 19.77
CA PRO A 189 0.31 12.37 19.56
C PRO A 189 1.71 12.92 19.26
N VAL A 190 1.83 13.65 18.15
CA VAL A 190 3.05 14.39 17.81
C VAL A 190 3.31 15.41 18.91
N ARG A 191 4.10 15.02 19.91
CA ARG A 191 4.67 15.94 20.88
C ARG A 191 5.89 16.57 20.23
N VAL A 192 5.71 17.77 19.69
CA VAL A 192 6.83 18.67 19.42
C VAL A 192 7.52 18.94 20.76
N THR A 193 8.62 18.26 21.03
CA THR A 193 9.45 18.49 22.22
C THR A 193 10.91 18.65 21.82
N ALA A 194 11.53 19.67 22.40
CA ALA A 194 12.90 20.14 22.16
C ALA A 194 13.97 19.09 22.58
N PRO A 195 15.23 19.22 22.12
CA PRO A 195 16.21 18.14 22.21
C PRO A 195 16.77 18.00 23.64
N GLY A 196 16.86 16.77 24.14
CA GLY A 196 17.56 16.51 25.40
C GLY A 196 17.45 15.09 25.96
N THR A 197 18.58 14.38 25.92
CA THR A 197 19.09 13.38 26.89
C THR A 197 18.40 12.03 27.05
N THR A 198 18.99 11.03 26.38
CA THR A 198 19.44 9.71 26.87
C THR A 198 18.85 9.16 28.17
N ASN A 199 18.29 7.94 28.13
CA ASN A 199 18.79 6.79 28.90
C ASN A 199 18.09 5.47 28.51
N ILE A 200 18.92 4.45 28.25
CA ILE A 200 18.55 3.05 28.00
C ILE A 200 18.39 2.34 29.35
N PRO A 201 17.48 1.36 29.48
CA PRO A 201 17.92 0.08 30.04
C PRO A 201 17.35 -1.15 29.31
N SER A 202 18.23 -2.13 29.05
CA SER A 202 17.88 -3.52 28.69
C SER A 202 17.86 -4.40 29.96
N PRO A 203 17.64 -5.73 29.85
CA PRO A 203 16.37 -6.42 29.66
C PRO A 203 16.03 -7.31 30.88
N ILE A 204 14.75 -7.62 31.11
CA ILE A 204 14.35 -8.62 32.11
C ILE A 204 13.86 -9.88 31.39
N ALA A 205 14.65 -10.94 31.51
CA ALA A 205 14.30 -12.31 31.14
C ALA A 205 13.41 -12.95 32.21
N THR A 206 12.46 -13.80 31.82
CA THR A 206 12.05 -15.01 32.56
C THR A 206 11.13 -15.91 31.69
N PRO A 207 11.03 -17.22 31.98
CA PRO A 207 11.03 -18.28 30.96
C PRO A 207 9.66 -18.91 30.63
N LEU A 208 9.65 -19.68 29.52
CA LEU A 208 8.59 -20.59 29.08
C LEU A 208 8.36 -21.75 30.07
N PRO A 209 7.11 -22.22 30.23
CA PRO A 209 6.82 -23.55 30.75
C PRO A 209 6.55 -24.58 29.64
N ASP A 210 7.20 -25.73 29.80
CA ASP A 210 7.09 -26.95 29.01
C ASP A 210 5.76 -27.70 29.20
N THR A 211 5.39 -28.44 28.15
CA THR A 211 4.44 -29.58 28.07
C THR A 211 2.92 -29.32 28.14
N LEU A 212 2.20 -29.91 27.17
CA LEU A 212 0.88 -30.56 27.27
C LEU A 212 0.65 -31.38 25.96
N PRO A 213 -0.29 -32.36 25.90
CA PRO A 213 0.06 -33.76 25.66
C PRO A 213 -0.43 -34.35 24.32
N ASP A 214 0.06 -35.57 24.12
CA ASP A 214 -0.21 -36.60 23.11
C ASP A 214 -1.70 -36.73 22.68
N ILE A 215 -1.95 -36.67 21.37
CA ILE A 215 -3.26 -37.01 20.77
C ILE A 215 -3.03 -37.97 19.59
N THR A 216 -3.16 -39.25 19.86
CA THR A 216 -3.23 -40.30 18.85
C THR A 216 -4.56 -40.23 18.09
N MET A 217 -4.53 -40.01 16.78
CA MET A 217 -5.67 -40.25 15.88
C MET A 217 -5.25 -41.00 14.62
N SER A 218 -5.51 -42.32 14.64
CA SER A 218 -5.95 -43.19 13.54
C SER A 218 -5.56 -42.83 12.08
N GLY A 219 -4.58 -43.59 11.56
CA GLY A 219 -4.75 -44.43 10.37
C GLY A 219 -5.05 -43.78 9.02
N ARG A 220 -3.99 -43.37 8.30
CA ARG A 220 -3.88 -43.45 6.83
C ARG A 220 -2.46 -43.91 6.47
N PRO A 221 -2.26 -44.69 5.39
CA PRO A 221 -0.98 -45.32 5.11
C PRO A 221 0.05 -44.27 4.68
N ILE A 222 1.13 -44.17 5.47
CA ILE A 222 2.32 -43.40 5.13
C ILE A 222 3.03 -44.12 3.99
N VAL A 223 2.99 -43.54 2.79
CA VAL A 223 3.93 -43.91 1.74
C VAL A 223 5.26 -43.31 2.14
N VAL A 224 6.16 -44.15 2.65
CA VAL A 224 7.56 -43.77 2.93
C VAL A 224 8.21 -43.49 1.57
N LEU A 225 8.33 -42.21 1.22
CA LEU A 225 9.20 -41.77 0.14
C LEU A 225 10.63 -42.09 0.56
N GLN A 226 11.34 -42.81 -0.32
CA GLN A 226 12.74 -43.21 -0.12
C GLN A 226 13.59 -42.01 0.30
N ASP A 227 14.44 -42.21 1.32
CA ASP A 227 15.42 -41.26 1.86
C ASP A 227 16.36 -40.74 0.77
N THR A 228 15.88 -39.77 0.01
CA THR A 228 16.73 -38.97 -0.87
C THR A 228 17.33 -37.90 0.03
N PRO A 229 18.67 -37.81 0.16
CA PRO A 229 19.28 -36.83 1.05
C PRO A 229 18.81 -35.43 0.67
N LEU A 230 18.37 -34.66 1.68
CA LEU A 230 17.93 -33.30 1.47
C LEU A 230 19.06 -32.46 0.83
N PRO A 231 18.73 -31.59 -0.14
CA PRO A 231 19.71 -30.71 -0.77
C PRO A 231 20.38 -29.76 0.26
N ARG A 232 21.59 -29.31 -0.04
CA ARG A 232 22.34 -28.37 0.80
C ARG A 232 21.89 -26.94 0.52
N SER A 233 21.92 -26.08 1.54
CA SER A 233 21.57 -24.67 1.38
C SER A 233 22.40 -24.04 0.25
N GLY A 234 21.73 -23.39 -0.70
CA GLY A 234 22.36 -22.79 -1.88
C GLY A 234 22.55 -23.73 -3.07
N ASP A 235 22.23 -25.03 -2.98
CA ASP A 235 22.20 -25.91 -4.15
C ASP A 235 21.24 -25.33 -5.20
N THR A 236 21.58 -25.44 -6.48
CA THR A 236 20.78 -24.88 -7.58
C THR A 236 20.11 -25.97 -8.40
N HIS A 237 18.87 -25.73 -8.83
CA HIS A 237 18.14 -26.61 -9.75
C HIS A 237 17.62 -25.82 -10.96
N ARG A 238 17.54 -26.46 -12.13
CA ARG A 238 17.13 -25.80 -13.38
C ARG A 238 16.05 -26.59 -14.10
N VAL A 239 15.00 -25.90 -14.52
CA VAL A 239 13.90 -26.44 -15.34
C VAL A 239 13.96 -25.77 -16.71
N LEU A 240 14.20 -26.56 -17.76
CA LEU A 240 14.36 -26.09 -19.13
C LEU A 240 12.98 -25.98 -19.82
N LEU A 241 12.50 -24.76 -20.07
CA LEU A 241 11.21 -24.51 -20.75
C LEU A 241 11.30 -24.57 -22.29
N GLY A 242 12.53 -24.74 -22.81
CA GLY A 242 12.84 -24.69 -24.24
C GLY A 242 12.89 -23.26 -24.77
N ARG A 243 13.43 -23.09 -25.99
CA ARG A 243 13.71 -21.77 -26.61
C ARG A 243 14.56 -20.87 -25.70
N GLU A 244 15.61 -21.44 -25.12
CA GLU A 244 16.56 -20.74 -24.22
C GLU A 244 15.96 -20.21 -22.91
N GLN A 245 14.66 -20.45 -22.66
CA GLN A 245 13.99 -20.08 -21.41
C GLN A 245 14.21 -21.14 -20.32
N ILE A 246 14.70 -20.69 -19.17
CA ILE A 246 15.13 -21.57 -18.07
C ILE A 246 14.68 -20.98 -16.74
N LEU A 247 13.95 -21.76 -15.96
CA LEU A 247 13.66 -21.43 -14.57
C LEU A 247 14.82 -21.95 -13.71
N THR A 248 15.44 -21.07 -12.94
CA THR A 248 16.54 -21.41 -12.02
C THR A 248 16.04 -21.27 -10.59
N PHE A 249 16.34 -22.25 -9.76
CA PHE A 249 15.93 -22.30 -8.37
C PHE A 249 17.14 -22.48 -7.45
N VAL A 250 17.05 -21.97 -6.24
CA VAL A 250 18.04 -22.09 -5.17
C VAL A 250 17.38 -22.73 -3.95
N TRP A 251 17.94 -23.81 -3.44
CA TRP A 251 17.41 -24.47 -2.24
C TRP A 251 17.66 -23.62 -1.00
N ARG A 252 16.59 -23.35 -0.26
CA ARG A 252 16.62 -22.62 1.02
C ARG A 252 15.94 -23.43 2.11
N PRO A 253 16.72 -24.19 2.92
CA PRO A 253 16.15 -24.99 3.99
C PRO A 253 15.44 -24.13 5.04
N GLU A 254 15.84 -22.87 5.21
CA GLU A 254 15.21 -21.91 6.13
C GLU A 254 13.75 -21.63 5.76
N ALA A 255 13.42 -21.65 4.47
CA ALA A 255 12.05 -21.51 3.96
C ALA A 255 11.42 -22.86 3.56
N GLY A 256 12.19 -23.96 3.60
CA GLY A 256 11.74 -25.29 3.20
C GLY A 256 11.42 -25.45 1.70
N VAL A 257 11.92 -24.55 0.83
CA VAL A 257 11.57 -24.51 -0.59
C VAL A 257 12.78 -24.35 -1.51
N TRP A 258 12.63 -24.79 -2.76
CA TRP A 258 13.45 -24.32 -3.87
C TRP A 258 12.89 -22.99 -4.35
N ALA A 259 13.51 -21.87 -3.95
CA ALA A 259 13.08 -20.54 -4.34
C ALA A 259 13.52 -20.24 -5.78
N GLY A 260 12.62 -19.71 -6.62
CA GLY A 260 13.03 -19.17 -7.92
C GLY A 260 14.10 -18.11 -7.71
N ALA A 261 15.18 -18.15 -8.47
CA ALA A 261 16.29 -17.21 -8.35
C ALA A 261 15.91 -15.81 -8.86
N PHE A 262 14.94 -15.73 -9.77
CA PHE A 262 14.47 -14.53 -10.45
C PHE A 262 12.94 -14.45 -10.38
N GLU A 263 12.40 -13.27 -10.63
CA GLU A 263 11.01 -13.11 -11.05
C GLU A 263 10.78 -13.87 -12.37
N VAL A 264 9.54 -14.27 -12.65
CA VAL A 264 9.21 -14.91 -13.94
C VAL A 264 9.28 -13.86 -15.05
N SER A 265 10.12 -14.09 -16.06
CA SER A 265 10.32 -13.14 -17.15
C SER A 265 9.23 -13.23 -18.23
N ASN A 266 9.12 -12.20 -19.07
CA ASN A 266 8.22 -12.20 -20.24
C ASN A 266 8.48 -13.40 -21.15
N GLY A 267 9.75 -13.70 -21.44
CA GLY A 267 10.14 -14.82 -22.29
C GLY A 267 9.69 -16.18 -21.71
N GLN A 268 9.84 -16.35 -20.40
CA GLN A 268 9.38 -17.54 -19.68
C GLN A 268 7.85 -17.62 -19.68
N PHE A 269 7.16 -16.53 -19.37
CA PHE A 269 5.70 -16.48 -19.32
C PHE A 269 5.08 -16.74 -20.71
N ARG A 270 5.70 -16.26 -21.79
CA ARG A 270 5.29 -16.55 -23.18
C ARG A 270 5.41 -18.02 -23.58
N ARG A 271 6.17 -18.85 -22.84
CA ARG A 271 6.15 -20.31 -23.04
C ARG A 271 4.80 -20.90 -22.67
N PHE A 272 4.14 -20.32 -21.67
CA PHE A 272 2.79 -20.66 -21.24
C PHE A 272 1.72 -19.91 -22.04
N ARG A 273 1.89 -18.60 -22.23
CA ARG A 273 0.93 -17.71 -22.91
C ARG A 273 1.61 -16.92 -24.04
N PRO A 274 1.70 -17.47 -25.26
CA PRO A 274 2.48 -16.89 -26.36
C PRO A 274 2.13 -15.45 -26.72
N ASP A 275 0.87 -15.06 -26.56
CA ASP A 275 0.36 -13.72 -26.90
C ASP A 275 0.48 -12.70 -25.76
N HIS A 276 1.23 -13.02 -24.70
CA HIS A 276 1.41 -12.10 -23.57
C HIS A 276 2.22 -10.86 -23.96
N ASP A 277 1.71 -9.70 -23.54
CA ASP A 277 2.28 -8.39 -23.75
C ASP A 277 2.21 -7.56 -22.45
N SER A 278 3.37 -7.32 -21.86
CA SER A 278 3.61 -6.45 -20.70
C SER A 278 3.56 -4.95 -21.05
N ARG A 279 3.38 -4.60 -22.33
CA ARG A 279 3.15 -3.23 -22.82
C ARG A 279 4.35 -2.31 -22.60
N SER A 280 4.07 -1.01 -22.53
CA SER A 280 5.05 0.05 -22.31
C SER A 280 4.48 1.08 -21.33
N ARG A 281 5.38 1.82 -20.68
CA ARG A 281 5.07 2.96 -19.81
C ARG A 281 5.76 4.19 -20.37
N GLU A 282 4.98 5.23 -20.72
CA GLU A 282 5.51 6.46 -21.32
C GLU A 282 6.49 6.20 -22.49
N SER A 283 6.17 5.23 -23.35
CA SER A 283 7.00 4.75 -24.49
C SER A 283 8.25 3.93 -24.14
N ILE A 284 8.48 3.61 -22.88
CA ILE A 284 9.55 2.72 -22.42
C ILE A 284 9.00 1.28 -22.34
N SER A 285 9.69 0.32 -22.97
CA SER A 285 9.25 -1.08 -23.02
C SER A 285 9.27 -1.73 -21.64
N LEU A 286 8.22 -2.47 -21.31
CA LEU A 286 8.17 -3.41 -20.18
C LEU A 286 8.18 -4.87 -20.67
N ASN A 287 8.38 -5.07 -21.97
CA ASN A 287 7.94 -6.26 -22.70
C ASN A 287 9.09 -7.12 -23.24
N ASP A 288 10.33 -6.75 -22.95
CA ASP A 288 11.51 -7.48 -23.40
C ASP A 288 11.58 -8.84 -22.68
N ASP A 289 12.12 -9.86 -23.35
CA ASP A 289 12.05 -11.25 -22.88
C ASP A 289 12.72 -11.49 -21.51
N ASP A 290 13.69 -10.66 -21.14
CA ASP A 290 14.47 -10.73 -19.89
C ASP A 290 13.95 -9.79 -18.78
N GLN A 291 12.98 -8.92 -19.07
CA GLN A 291 12.21 -8.17 -18.08
C GLN A 291 11.17 -9.07 -17.38
N PRO A 292 10.76 -8.74 -16.14
CA PRO A 292 9.68 -9.45 -15.45
C PRO A 292 8.36 -9.35 -16.23
N ALA A 293 7.56 -10.42 -16.19
CA ALA A 293 6.21 -10.40 -16.73
C ALA A 293 5.28 -9.58 -15.83
N VAL A 294 4.67 -8.52 -16.39
CA VAL A 294 3.72 -7.62 -15.70
C VAL A 294 2.37 -7.60 -16.41
N TYR A 295 1.37 -6.92 -15.85
CA TYR A 295 -0.04 -7.10 -16.23
C TYR A 295 -0.54 -8.55 -16.07
N VAL A 296 0.09 -9.29 -15.16
CA VAL A 296 -0.24 -10.67 -14.80
C VAL A 296 -1.08 -10.66 -13.52
N SER A 297 -2.27 -11.28 -13.56
CA SER A 297 -3.10 -11.41 -12.37
C SER A 297 -2.65 -12.59 -11.52
N TRP A 298 -3.11 -12.66 -10.26
CA TRP A 298 -2.80 -13.81 -9.41
C TRP A 298 -3.23 -15.14 -10.04
N TYR A 299 -4.40 -15.16 -10.68
CA TYR A 299 -4.90 -16.36 -11.38
C TYR A 299 -4.02 -16.78 -12.56
N ASP A 300 -3.45 -15.83 -13.30
CA ASP A 300 -2.51 -16.17 -14.37
C ASP A 300 -1.20 -16.74 -13.82
N ALA A 301 -0.69 -16.14 -12.74
CA ALA A 301 0.53 -16.58 -12.08
C ALA A 301 0.36 -18.01 -11.53
N ARG A 302 -0.80 -18.31 -10.93
CA ARG A 302 -1.21 -19.67 -10.56
C ARG A 302 -1.31 -20.60 -11.76
N ALA A 303 -1.95 -20.17 -12.85
CA ALA A 303 -2.08 -20.99 -14.06
C ALA A 303 -0.72 -21.30 -14.70
N PHE A 304 0.24 -20.37 -14.63
CA PHE A 304 1.63 -20.62 -15.01
C PHE A 304 2.25 -21.71 -14.13
N CYS A 305 2.07 -21.64 -12.81
CA CYS A 305 2.54 -22.69 -11.89
C CYS A 305 1.93 -24.06 -12.26
N GLU A 306 0.61 -24.14 -12.44
CA GLU A 306 -0.10 -25.36 -12.86
C GLU A 306 0.43 -25.92 -14.19
N TRP A 307 0.74 -25.04 -15.15
CA TRP A 307 1.37 -25.42 -16.40
C TRP A 307 2.77 -26.00 -16.20
N VAL A 308 3.61 -25.38 -15.35
CA VAL A 308 4.92 -25.94 -14.96
C VAL A 308 4.75 -27.34 -14.37
N ASN A 309 3.79 -27.51 -13.46
CA ASN A 309 3.51 -28.80 -12.83
C ASN A 309 2.99 -29.85 -13.79
N THR A 310 2.21 -29.46 -14.78
CA THR A 310 1.64 -30.39 -15.76
C THR A 310 2.71 -30.88 -16.73
N TYR A 311 3.54 -29.98 -17.25
CA TYR A 311 4.43 -30.29 -18.37
C TYR A 311 5.88 -30.55 -17.97
N TYR A 312 6.33 -30.01 -16.83
CA TYR A 312 7.74 -30.04 -16.42
C TYR A 312 7.99 -30.78 -15.11
N ARG A 313 6.98 -31.41 -14.50
CA ARG A 313 7.15 -32.19 -13.26
C ARG A 313 8.24 -33.25 -13.30
N HIS A 314 8.42 -33.90 -14.45
CA HIS A 314 9.50 -34.89 -14.65
C HIS A 314 10.92 -34.29 -14.51
N SER A 315 11.05 -32.96 -14.62
CA SER A 315 12.30 -32.23 -14.52
C SER A 315 12.48 -31.51 -13.17
N MET A 316 11.49 -31.57 -12.28
CA MET A 316 11.55 -30.97 -10.95
C MET A 316 12.07 -31.97 -9.91
N PRO A 317 12.61 -31.51 -8.77
CA PRO A 317 13.00 -32.40 -7.67
C PRO A 317 11.83 -33.29 -7.22
N ALA A 318 12.13 -34.55 -6.91
CA ALA A 318 11.12 -35.52 -6.51
C ALA A 318 10.33 -35.04 -5.28
N GLY A 319 9.02 -35.26 -5.28
CA GLY A 319 8.15 -34.85 -4.17
C GLY A 319 7.93 -33.34 -4.06
N THR A 320 8.27 -32.55 -5.08
CA THR A 320 7.99 -31.11 -5.11
C THR A 320 6.88 -30.73 -6.09
N TYR A 321 6.33 -29.53 -5.90
CA TYR A 321 5.31 -28.93 -6.75
C TYR A 321 5.51 -27.40 -6.83
N CYS A 322 5.32 -26.83 -8.02
CA CYS A 322 5.49 -25.41 -8.32
C CYS A 322 4.27 -24.60 -7.84
N ARG A 323 4.49 -23.53 -7.09
CA ARG A 323 3.43 -22.58 -6.70
C ARG A 323 4.01 -21.19 -6.45
N LEU A 324 3.13 -20.23 -6.13
CA LEU A 324 3.56 -18.95 -5.58
C LEU A 324 4.12 -19.16 -4.16
N PRO A 325 5.10 -18.35 -3.73
CA PRO A 325 5.56 -18.38 -2.36
C PRO A 325 4.43 -18.01 -1.40
N THR A 326 4.44 -18.55 -0.18
CA THR A 326 3.65 -17.96 0.89
C THR A 326 4.27 -16.61 1.31
N ASN A 327 3.50 -15.77 1.98
CA ASN A 327 4.00 -14.52 2.53
C ASN A 327 5.14 -14.76 3.51
N GLU A 328 5.04 -15.79 4.34
CA GLU A 328 6.09 -16.17 5.30
C GLU A 328 7.36 -16.65 4.60
N GLU A 329 7.23 -17.48 3.55
CA GLU A 329 8.36 -17.90 2.73
C GLU A 329 9.03 -16.70 2.07
N TRP A 330 8.25 -15.81 1.45
CA TRP A 330 8.78 -14.61 0.80
C TRP A 330 9.57 -13.75 1.78
N MET A 331 9.00 -13.46 2.97
CA MET A 331 9.67 -12.68 4.00
C MET A 331 10.95 -13.37 4.51
N THR A 332 10.93 -14.70 4.63
CA THR A 332 12.12 -15.49 5.00
C THR A 332 13.23 -15.34 3.97
N LEU A 333 12.88 -15.43 2.68
CA LEU A 333 13.80 -15.26 1.56
C LEU A 333 14.39 -13.84 1.51
N ALA A 334 13.57 -12.82 1.78
CA ALA A 334 14.02 -11.43 1.85
C ALA A 334 14.93 -11.13 3.05
N ARG A 335 14.73 -11.80 4.18
CA ARG A 335 15.53 -11.62 5.40
C ARG A 335 16.93 -12.24 5.33
N CYS A 336 17.14 -13.19 4.43
CA CYS A 336 18.36 -14.00 4.32
C CYS A 336 18.96 -14.42 5.68
N GLY A 337 18.11 -14.93 6.58
CA GLY A 337 18.53 -15.42 7.90
C GLY A 337 18.80 -14.33 8.95
N SER A 338 18.48 -13.06 8.68
CA SER A 338 18.64 -11.94 9.63
C SER A 338 17.30 -11.34 10.07
N GLN A 339 17.37 -10.31 10.92
CA GLN A 339 16.23 -9.48 11.32
C GLN A 339 16.26 -8.12 10.60
N ARG A 340 16.74 -8.09 9.35
CA ARG A 340 16.85 -6.86 8.56
C ARG A 340 15.47 -6.23 8.30
N ARG A 341 15.44 -4.90 8.23
CA ARG A 341 14.24 -4.09 7.95
C ARG A 341 13.84 -4.14 6.47
N TYR A 342 14.82 -4.00 5.57
CA TYR A 342 14.65 -3.99 4.13
C TYR A 342 15.30 -5.21 3.49
N PRO A 343 14.90 -5.61 2.27
CA PRO A 343 15.57 -6.67 1.53
C PRO A 343 17.10 -6.53 1.48
N TRP A 344 17.59 -5.28 1.33
CA TRP A 344 19.03 -4.96 1.21
C TRP A 344 19.74 -4.70 2.54
N GLY A 345 19.06 -4.73 3.68
CA GLY A 345 19.66 -4.45 4.99
C GLY A 345 18.82 -3.55 5.87
N ASN A 346 19.47 -2.82 6.80
CA ASN A 346 18.79 -1.91 7.72
C ASN A 346 18.92 -0.43 7.33
N ASP A 347 19.90 -0.14 6.49
CA ASP A 347 20.26 1.22 6.13
C ASP A 347 19.39 1.73 4.98
N TRP A 348 19.18 3.04 4.97
CA TRP A 348 18.50 3.78 3.92
C TRP A 348 19.48 4.82 3.36
N PRO A 349 19.50 5.10 2.04
CA PRO A 349 18.66 4.56 0.95
C PRO A 349 19.01 3.10 0.56
N PRO A 350 18.29 2.48 -0.41
CA PRO A 350 18.66 1.17 -0.93
C PRO A 350 20.09 1.14 -1.49
N VAL A 351 20.78 0.00 -1.33
CA VAL A 351 22.13 -0.22 -1.91
C VAL A 351 22.07 -1.05 -3.20
N TYR A 352 20.92 -1.66 -3.48
CA TYR A 352 20.56 -2.31 -4.72
C TYR A 352 19.03 -2.39 -4.80
N GLY A 353 18.52 -2.76 -5.95
CA GLY A 353 17.11 -2.94 -6.23
C GLY A 353 16.75 -2.21 -7.52
N ASN A 354 15.50 -2.32 -7.95
CA ASN A 354 14.94 -1.39 -8.92
C ASN A 354 13.78 -0.64 -8.26
N HIS A 355 14.04 0.57 -7.82
CA HIS A 355 13.08 1.39 -7.06
C HIS A 355 12.91 2.74 -7.73
N SER A 356 11.90 3.52 -7.34
CA SER A 356 11.75 4.84 -7.94
C SER A 356 12.93 5.72 -7.53
N ASP A 357 13.69 6.16 -8.51
CA ASP A 357 14.97 6.83 -8.34
C ASP A 357 15.03 8.17 -9.09
N ARG A 358 16.23 8.75 -9.16
CA ARG A 358 16.47 9.99 -9.93
C ARG A 358 16.14 9.83 -11.41
N SER A 359 16.55 8.71 -12.02
CA SER A 359 16.30 8.43 -13.44
C SER A 359 14.81 8.35 -13.73
N ALA A 360 14.03 7.69 -12.85
CA ALA A 360 12.58 7.64 -12.92
C ALA A 360 11.94 9.02 -12.77
N ARG A 361 12.35 9.80 -11.77
CA ARG A 361 11.87 11.18 -11.55
C ARG A 361 12.12 12.09 -12.74
N ASP A 362 13.30 12.02 -13.34
CA ASP A 362 13.69 12.90 -14.44
C ASP A 362 12.93 12.54 -15.74
N ALA A 363 12.46 11.30 -15.87
CA ALA A 363 11.74 10.79 -17.05
C ALA A 363 10.21 10.78 -16.90
N LEU A 364 9.67 10.64 -15.68
CA LEU A 364 8.23 10.49 -15.42
C LEU A 364 7.68 11.66 -14.59
N PRO A 365 6.78 12.49 -15.14
CA PRO A 365 6.16 13.57 -14.39
C PRO A 365 5.28 12.99 -13.28
N ASP A 366 5.42 13.50 -12.05
CA ASP A 366 4.74 13.08 -10.80
C ASP A 366 5.47 12.05 -9.90
N TRP A 367 6.67 11.59 -10.25
CA TRP A 367 7.52 10.76 -9.37
C TRP A 367 8.52 11.63 -8.61
N HIS A 368 8.84 11.31 -7.34
CA HIS A 368 9.78 12.10 -6.54
C HIS A 368 11.17 11.46 -6.47
N GLY A 369 11.25 10.13 -6.58
CA GLY A 369 12.46 9.32 -6.49
C GLY A 369 13.03 9.30 -5.07
N ILE A 370 13.70 8.20 -4.72
CA ILE A 370 14.47 8.10 -3.48
C ILE A 370 15.68 9.04 -3.56
N GLU A 371 15.81 9.93 -2.57
CA GLU A 371 16.95 10.85 -2.49
C GLU A 371 18.26 10.07 -2.32
N GLU A 372 19.31 10.50 -3.03
CA GLU A 372 20.64 9.86 -3.03
C GLU A 372 20.70 8.42 -3.58
N TYR A 373 19.64 7.97 -4.25
CA TYR A 373 19.56 6.68 -4.93
C TYR A 373 19.36 6.84 -6.44
N ASP A 374 20.05 6.02 -7.23
CA ASP A 374 19.97 5.96 -8.69
C ASP A 374 20.49 4.59 -9.13
N ASP A 375 19.60 3.71 -9.57
CA ASP A 375 19.95 2.42 -10.16
C ASP A 375 19.99 2.49 -11.70
N GLY A 376 19.57 3.61 -12.28
CA GLY A 376 19.62 3.89 -13.71
C GLY A 376 18.46 3.27 -14.49
N HIS A 377 17.44 2.72 -13.81
CA HIS A 377 16.30 2.08 -14.42
C HIS A 377 15.01 2.90 -14.20
N ILE A 378 14.44 3.42 -15.29
CA ILE A 378 13.22 4.25 -15.23
C ILE A 378 11.96 3.42 -14.92
N VAL A 379 11.94 2.17 -15.40
CA VAL A 379 10.87 1.20 -15.24
C VAL A 379 11.48 -0.18 -15.00
N THR A 380 10.73 -1.27 -15.16
CA THR A 380 11.26 -2.62 -15.02
C THR A 380 12.58 -2.82 -15.78
N CYS A 381 13.51 -3.51 -15.16
CA CYS A 381 14.81 -3.85 -15.74
C CYS A 381 14.89 -5.35 -16.02
N LYS A 382 16.02 -5.80 -16.57
CA LYS A 382 16.27 -7.24 -16.68
C LYS A 382 16.24 -7.86 -15.30
N THR A 383 15.64 -9.03 -15.19
CA THR A 383 15.54 -9.78 -13.91
C THR A 383 16.91 -10.07 -13.28
N SER A 384 17.99 -10.12 -14.07
CA SER A 384 19.37 -10.27 -13.58
C SER A 384 20.05 -8.98 -13.13
N GLU A 385 19.44 -7.83 -13.38
CA GLU A 385 19.97 -6.49 -13.09
C GLU A 385 19.25 -5.83 -11.90
N SER A 386 18.15 -6.38 -11.41
CA SER A 386 17.34 -5.86 -10.29
C SER A 386 17.96 -6.02 -8.90
N GLY A 387 19.29 -6.17 -8.82
CA GLY A 387 20.02 -6.44 -7.58
C GLY A 387 19.85 -7.87 -7.06
N VAL A 388 20.77 -8.31 -6.19
CA VAL A 388 20.83 -9.68 -5.67
C VAL A 388 21.12 -9.68 -4.18
N ASN A 389 20.37 -10.50 -3.43
CA ASN A 389 20.64 -10.69 -2.01
C ASN A 389 21.73 -11.76 -1.76
N GLU A 390 22.14 -11.94 -0.51
CA GLU A 390 23.18 -12.89 -0.09
C GLU A 390 22.81 -14.36 -0.34
N TRP A 391 21.54 -14.61 -0.67
CA TRP A 391 21.01 -15.91 -1.03
C TRP A 391 20.90 -16.13 -2.54
N GLY A 392 21.42 -15.22 -3.36
CA GLY A 392 21.42 -15.36 -4.81
C GLY A 392 20.04 -15.20 -5.43
N LEU A 393 19.14 -14.49 -4.74
CA LEU A 393 17.79 -14.18 -5.23
C LEU A 393 17.77 -12.74 -5.74
N TYR A 394 17.41 -12.58 -6.99
CA TYR A 394 17.35 -11.31 -7.70
C TYR A 394 15.94 -10.74 -7.67
N GLY A 395 15.80 -9.41 -7.61
CA GLY A 395 14.49 -8.74 -7.70
C GLY A 395 13.60 -8.89 -6.47
N ILE A 396 14.13 -9.33 -5.31
CA ILE A 396 13.37 -9.27 -4.05
C ILE A 396 13.22 -7.82 -3.56
N ALA A 397 14.09 -6.91 -4.02
CA ALA A 397 14.06 -5.48 -3.74
C ALA A 397 13.59 -4.72 -4.99
N GLY A 398 12.29 -4.43 -5.09
CA GLY A 398 11.75 -3.65 -6.19
C GLY A 398 11.64 -4.44 -7.50
N ASN A 399 11.83 -3.75 -8.63
CA ASN A 399 11.50 -4.16 -9.98
C ASN A 399 9.99 -4.36 -10.15
N VAL A 400 9.42 -5.44 -9.62
CA VAL A 400 7.95 -5.62 -9.55
C VAL A 400 7.51 -6.19 -8.22
N TRP A 401 6.30 -5.84 -7.82
CA TRP A 401 5.63 -6.54 -6.73
C TRP A 401 5.43 -8.00 -7.09
N GLU A 402 5.62 -8.89 -6.13
CA GLU A 402 5.49 -10.33 -6.31
C GLU A 402 4.21 -10.85 -5.65
N TRP A 403 3.33 -11.49 -6.44
CA TRP A 403 2.17 -12.21 -5.91
C TRP A 403 2.57 -13.33 -4.94
N CYS A 404 1.88 -13.40 -3.80
CA CYS A 404 1.98 -14.50 -2.83
C CYS A 404 0.72 -15.38 -2.84
N GLU A 405 0.82 -16.60 -2.31
CA GLU A 405 -0.29 -17.56 -2.22
C GLU A 405 -1.34 -17.11 -1.18
N ASP A 406 -0.92 -16.40 -0.13
CA ASP A 406 -1.75 -16.04 1.01
C ASP A 406 -2.93 -15.16 0.63
N TRP A 407 -4.08 -15.52 1.20
CA TRP A 407 -5.22 -14.61 1.28
C TRP A 407 -5.07 -13.72 2.50
N TYR A 408 -5.42 -12.46 2.34
CA TYR A 408 -5.75 -11.59 3.44
C TYR A 408 -7.28 -11.58 3.60
N ALA A 409 -7.80 -12.02 4.75
CA ALA A 409 -9.24 -11.94 5.05
C ALA A 409 -9.52 -11.90 6.57
N PRO A 410 -10.55 -11.12 6.99
CA PRO A 410 -11.89 -11.71 7.06
C PRO A 410 -12.83 -11.21 5.96
N ALA A 411 -13.86 -12.02 5.69
CA ALA A 411 -14.88 -11.86 4.66
C ALA A 411 -15.53 -10.45 4.57
N PRO A 412 -16.24 -10.13 3.46
CA PRO A 412 -16.38 -10.92 2.22
C PRO A 412 -15.28 -10.82 1.13
N HIS A 413 -14.18 -10.07 1.28
CA HIS A 413 -13.22 -9.88 0.19
C HIS A 413 -12.00 -10.77 0.33
N GLN A 414 -11.79 -11.58 -0.69
CA GLN A 414 -10.61 -12.40 -0.85
C GLN A 414 -9.54 -11.54 -1.55
N LEU A 415 -8.67 -10.89 -0.79
CA LEU A 415 -7.52 -10.16 -1.35
C LEU A 415 -6.28 -11.04 -1.32
N LYS A 416 -5.44 -10.91 -2.34
CA LYS A 416 -4.15 -11.58 -2.39
C LYS A 416 -3.04 -10.66 -1.92
N VAL A 417 -2.12 -11.26 -1.18
CA VAL A 417 -0.91 -10.59 -0.72
C VAL A 417 0.06 -10.41 -1.89
N ARG A 418 0.73 -9.27 -1.92
CA ARG A 418 1.91 -9.03 -2.75
C ARG A 418 3.01 -8.37 -1.93
N GLN A 419 4.26 -8.61 -2.30
CA GLN A 419 5.44 -8.19 -1.55
C GLN A 419 6.53 -7.57 -2.43
N GLY A 420 7.49 -6.88 -1.82
CA GLY A 420 8.77 -6.49 -2.45
C GLY A 420 8.87 -5.06 -2.98
N GLY A 421 7.76 -4.36 -3.19
CA GLY A 421 7.81 -3.06 -3.89
C GLY A 421 7.96 -3.22 -5.41
N GLY A 422 7.82 -2.11 -6.14
CA GLY A 422 8.08 -2.04 -7.57
C GLY A 422 8.98 -0.87 -7.92
N TRP A 423 9.33 -0.75 -9.20
CA TRP A 423 10.09 0.39 -9.75
C TRP A 423 9.41 1.76 -9.51
N ASP A 424 8.12 1.78 -9.16
CA ASP A 424 7.33 2.98 -8.89
C ASP A 424 7.21 3.35 -7.40
N PHE A 425 7.93 2.67 -6.50
CA PHE A 425 7.89 2.92 -5.06
C PHE A 425 9.16 3.59 -4.54
N GLU A 426 8.97 4.63 -3.73
CA GLU A 426 10.02 5.48 -3.14
C GLU A 426 9.89 5.68 -1.62
N ASP A 427 8.77 5.26 -1.03
CA ASP A 427 8.50 5.43 0.40
C ASP A 427 9.24 4.37 1.25
N PRO A 428 10.02 4.78 2.28
CA PRO A 428 10.73 3.85 3.14
C PRO A 428 9.83 2.80 3.79
N ILE A 429 8.64 3.17 4.26
CA ILE A 429 7.75 2.23 4.97
C ILE A 429 7.26 1.15 3.99
N SER A 430 6.92 1.55 2.77
CA SER A 430 6.37 0.67 1.72
C SER A 430 7.37 -0.37 1.21
N LEU A 431 8.69 -0.14 1.40
CA LEU A 431 9.75 -1.05 0.98
C LEU A 431 10.29 -1.93 2.12
N GLU A 432 9.75 -1.81 3.34
CA GLU A 432 10.07 -2.75 4.43
C GLU A 432 9.59 -4.16 4.11
N ILE A 433 10.33 -5.18 4.57
CA ILE A 433 9.97 -6.59 4.40
C ILE A 433 8.60 -6.91 5.03
N GLU A 434 8.25 -6.21 6.11
CA GLU A 434 6.98 -6.40 6.82
C GLU A 434 5.78 -5.77 6.09
N THR A 435 6.02 -4.83 5.17
CA THR A 435 4.96 -4.07 4.53
C THR A 435 4.36 -4.83 3.36
N ARG A 436 3.09 -5.23 3.53
CA ARG A 436 2.36 -6.05 2.56
C ARG A 436 1.47 -5.18 1.68
N GLY A 437 1.53 -5.41 0.38
CA GLY A 437 0.51 -4.97 -0.55
C GLY A 437 -0.67 -5.95 -0.58
N PHE A 438 -1.86 -5.44 -0.88
CA PHE A 438 -3.04 -6.28 -1.06
C PHE A 438 -3.82 -5.81 -2.28
N ASP A 439 -4.17 -6.75 -3.13
CA ASP A 439 -4.96 -6.48 -4.33
C ASP A 439 -5.97 -7.57 -4.60
N THR A 440 -6.94 -7.27 -5.44
CA THR A 440 -7.87 -8.30 -5.92
C THR A 440 -7.09 -9.30 -6.79
N PRO A 441 -7.42 -10.59 -6.76
CA PRO A 441 -6.67 -11.60 -7.53
C PRO A 441 -6.77 -11.41 -9.06
N ASP A 442 -7.69 -10.57 -9.53
CA ASP A 442 -7.88 -10.20 -10.94
C ASP A 442 -7.08 -8.96 -11.36
N SER A 443 -6.53 -8.20 -10.40
CA SER A 443 -5.75 -6.99 -10.65
C SER A 443 -4.55 -7.25 -11.56
N ARG A 444 -4.28 -6.31 -12.46
CA ARG A 444 -3.18 -6.35 -13.44
C ARG A 444 -2.59 -4.95 -13.57
N TYR A 445 -1.36 -4.76 -13.15
CA TYR A 445 -0.65 -3.49 -13.27
C TYR A 445 0.72 -3.70 -13.94
N ASP A 446 1.29 -2.61 -14.42
CA ASP A 446 2.65 -2.52 -14.95
C ASP A 446 3.75 -2.72 -13.90
N THR A 447 3.38 -2.84 -12.62
CA THR A 447 4.28 -2.96 -11.48
C THR A 447 4.07 -4.23 -10.66
N ILE A 448 3.19 -5.14 -11.12
CA ILE A 448 2.98 -6.43 -10.46
C ILE A 448 3.34 -7.58 -11.41
N GLY A 449 4.26 -8.42 -10.95
CA GLY A 449 4.59 -9.72 -11.51
C GLY A 449 4.55 -10.80 -10.43
N PHE A 450 5.46 -11.78 -10.52
CA PHE A 450 5.51 -12.86 -9.56
C PHE A 450 6.82 -13.66 -9.62
N ARG A 451 7.09 -14.34 -8.51
CA ARG A 451 8.09 -15.40 -8.36
C ARG A 451 7.39 -16.72 -8.11
N ILE A 452 8.08 -17.81 -8.40
CA ILE A 452 7.61 -19.17 -8.09
C ILE A 452 8.60 -19.90 -7.19
N VAL A 453 8.09 -20.89 -6.46
CA VAL A 453 8.87 -21.81 -5.63
C VAL A 453 8.50 -23.26 -5.97
N LEU A 454 9.44 -24.20 -5.79
CA LEU A 454 9.12 -25.62 -5.74
C LEU A 454 9.09 -26.04 -4.28
N ALA A 455 7.90 -26.31 -3.77
CA ALA A 455 7.66 -26.69 -2.39
C ALA A 455 7.43 -28.21 -2.30
N PRO A 456 7.80 -28.86 -1.18
CA PRO A 456 7.41 -30.24 -0.90
C PRO A 456 5.89 -30.43 -0.99
N VAL A 457 5.45 -31.58 -1.49
CA VAL A 457 4.05 -32.00 -1.43
C VAL A 457 3.75 -32.42 0.01
N GLU A 458 2.78 -31.78 0.65
CA GLU A 458 2.29 -32.11 2.00
C GLU A 458 1.63 -33.49 2.11
#